data_AF-A0A5R8MNE2-F1
#
_entry.id   AF-A0A5R8MNE2-F1
#
_cell.length_a   1.000
_cell.length_b   1.000
_cell.length_c   1.000
_cell.angle_alpha   90.00
_cell.angle_beta   90.00
_cell.angle_gamma   90.00
#
_symmetry.space_group_name_H-M   'P 1'
#
loop_
_entity.id
_entity.type
_entity.pdbx_description
1 polymer ?
#
loop_
_entity_poly.entity_id
_entity_poly.type
_entity_poly.pdbx_seq_one_letter_code
_entity_poly.pdbx_strand_id
1 'polypeptide(L)'
;MFDLDLVTRRLAELRIGEVEFRTRTGISLDVLRKDPAPATISVDVVVRICELLDIEVAAFLGRESSARVSYPDDDDLVVEAALAQHGQLADGDLAVALDWPLRRVDEAVRALMLRLLGTALQVVREGNRVHLEPRPGLLGAETDDRLRALQQAQIPLSVREAVILLHLLHQRHDPLLERLPLDWETTEVLLHRGIAERDTSGLHPHLDSSFAVALYPLPQLPQQMKAKPGARASYSTIPRPLKRRR
;
A
#
# COMPACT_ATOMS: atom_id res chain seq x y z
N MET A 1 8.59 -26.95 -10.69
CA MET A 1 9.82 -27.77 -10.80
C MET A 1 9.62 -28.66 -12.02
N PHE A 2 10.57 -28.75 -12.96
CA PHE A 2 10.35 -29.54 -14.18
C PHE A 2 10.16 -31.03 -13.87
N ASP A 3 9.24 -31.69 -14.57
CA ASP A 3 9.05 -33.14 -14.46
C ASP A 3 10.11 -33.87 -15.32
N LEU A 4 11.29 -34.09 -14.74
CA LEU A 4 12.42 -34.76 -15.40
C LEU A 4 12.12 -36.22 -15.78
N ASP A 5 11.21 -36.89 -15.06
CA ASP A 5 10.81 -38.26 -15.38
C ASP A 5 9.95 -38.28 -16.64
N LEU A 6 9.01 -37.33 -16.77
CA LEU A 6 8.22 -37.14 -17.98
C LEU A 6 9.12 -36.82 -19.19
N VAL A 7 10.09 -35.92 -19.02
CA VAL A 7 11.06 -35.57 -20.07
C VAL A 7 11.86 -36.80 -20.50
N THR A 8 12.41 -37.54 -19.54
CA THR A 8 13.22 -38.74 -19.82
C THR A 8 12.39 -39.83 -20.52
N ARG A 9 11.13 -40.02 -20.11
CA ARG A 9 10.19 -40.96 -20.74
C ARG A 9 9.88 -40.58 -22.18
N ARG A 10 9.54 -39.32 -22.45
CA ARG A 10 9.19 -38.85 -23.81
C ARG A 10 10.38 -38.87 -24.75
N LEU A 11 11.59 -38.57 -24.27
CA LEU A 11 12.80 -38.76 -25.05
C LEU A 11 13.02 -40.21 -25.48
N ALA A 12 12.78 -41.16 -24.58
CA ALA A 12 12.88 -42.59 -24.89
C ALA A 12 11.81 -43.04 -25.90
N GLU A 13 10.55 -42.59 -25.74
CA GLU A 13 9.45 -42.89 -26.67
C GLU A 13 9.72 -42.36 -28.09
N LEU A 14 10.21 -41.13 -28.19
CA LEU A 14 10.53 -40.47 -29.46
C LEU A 14 11.91 -40.86 -30.02
N ARG A 15 12.68 -41.68 -29.28
CA ARG A 15 14.06 -42.09 -29.60
C ARG A 15 15.01 -40.91 -29.85
N ILE A 16 14.79 -39.80 -29.14
CA ILE A 16 15.62 -38.60 -29.23
C ILE A 16 16.81 -38.78 -28.28
N GLY A 17 18.03 -38.76 -28.82
CA GLY A 17 19.26 -38.81 -28.03
C GLY A 17 19.67 -37.44 -27.48
N GLU A 18 20.57 -37.42 -26.49
CA GLU A 18 21.10 -36.19 -25.86
C GLU A 18 21.64 -35.17 -26.87
N VAL A 19 22.37 -35.64 -27.89
CA VAL A 19 22.97 -34.77 -28.90
C VAL A 19 21.88 -34.06 -29.73
N GLU A 20 20.83 -34.78 -30.11
CA GLU A 20 19.71 -34.21 -30.87
C GLU A 20 18.89 -33.26 -30.00
N PHE A 21 18.60 -33.66 -28.76
CA PHE A 21 17.90 -32.83 -27.79
C PHE A 21 18.61 -31.47 -27.60
N ARG A 22 19.92 -31.50 -27.33
CA ARG A 22 20.72 -30.30 -27.16
C ARG A 22 20.78 -29.44 -28.42
N THR A 23 20.85 -30.08 -29.59
CA THR A 23 20.90 -29.36 -30.88
C THR A 23 19.61 -28.59 -31.13
N ARG A 24 18.45 -29.16 -30.78
CA ARG A 24 17.14 -28.53 -31.03
C ARG A 24 16.71 -27.53 -29.95
N THR A 25 17.06 -27.78 -28.70
CA THR A 25 16.62 -26.94 -27.56
C THR A 25 17.67 -25.92 -27.13
N GLY A 26 18.94 -26.13 -27.48
CA GLY A 26 20.05 -25.28 -27.06
C GLY A 26 20.57 -25.56 -25.64
N ILE A 27 20.00 -26.52 -24.92
CA ILE A 27 20.42 -26.89 -23.55
C ILE A 27 20.64 -28.40 -23.42
N SER A 28 21.50 -28.83 -22.49
CA SER A 28 21.69 -30.26 -22.20
C SER A 28 20.72 -30.77 -21.13
N LEU A 29 20.46 -32.08 -21.10
CA LEU A 29 19.69 -32.70 -20.02
C LEU A 29 20.38 -32.55 -18.66
N ASP A 30 21.71 -32.51 -18.64
CA ASP A 30 22.46 -32.27 -17.40
C ASP A 30 22.18 -30.89 -16.81
N VAL A 31 21.93 -29.87 -17.63
CA VAL A 31 21.54 -28.54 -17.15
C VAL A 31 20.16 -28.61 -16.50
N LEU A 32 19.20 -29.26 -17.16
CA LEU A 32 17.85 -29.47 -16.60
C LEU A 32 17.86 -30.29 -15.30
N ARG A 33 18.77 -31.26 -15.16
CA ARG A 33 18.93 -32.06 -13.93
C ARG A 33 19.57 -31.30 -12.79
N LYS A 34 20.57 -30.48 -13.09
CA LYS A 34 21.31 -29.70 -12.08
C LYS A 34 20.52 -28.49 -11.59
N ASP A 35 19.67 -27.92 -12.45
CA ASP A 35 18.87 -26.76 -12.13
C ASP A 35 17.39 -26.99 -12.49
N PRO A 36 16.62 -27.62 -11.58
CA PRO A 36 15.22 -27.93 -11.81
C PRO A 36 14.30 -26.71 -11.62
N ALA A 37 14.86 -25.52 -11.35
CA ALA A 37 14.12 -24.30 -11.12
C ALA A 37 13.77 -23.61 -12.46
N PRO A 38 12.49 -23.24 -12.70
CA PRO A 38 12.09 -22.56 -13.94
C PRO A 38 12.70 -21.17 -14.13
N ALA A 39 13.29 -20.58 -13.09
CA ALA A 39 13.74 -19.19 -13.09
C ALA A 39 15.02 -18.94 -13.91
N THR A 40 15.81 -19.98 -14.18
CA THR A 40 17.10 -19.86 -14.88
C THR A 40 17.03 -20.25 -16.35
N ILE A 41 15.94 -20.86 -16.78
CA ILE A 41 15.70 -21.27 -18.18
C ILE A 41 14.72 -20.27 -18.81
N SER A 42 15.08 -19.74 -19.99
CA SER A 42 14.20 -18.82 -20.69
C SER A 42 12.90 -19.51 -21.13
N VAL A 43 11.80 -18.77 -21.16
CA VAL A 43 10.48 -19.26 -21.61
C VAL A 43 10.55 -19.85 -23.01
N ASP A 44 11.34 -19.26 -23.90
CA ASP A 44 11.56 -19.76 -25.27
C ASP A 44 12.18 -21.16 -25.30
N VAL A 45 13.15 -21.44 -24.43
CA VAL A 45 13.74 -22.77 -24.30
C VAL A 45 12.72 -23.77 -23.76
N VAL A 46 11.90 -23.36 -22.79
CA VAL A 46 10.79 -24.19 -22.26
C VAL A 46 9.80 -24.57 -23.37
N VAL A 47 9.37 -23.60 -24.19
CA VAL A 47 8.45 -23.85 -25.31
C VAL A 47 9.07 -24.81 -26.32
N ARG A 48 10.34 -24.61 -26.71
CA ARG A 48 11.04 -25.51 -27.65
C ARG A 48 11.16 -26.94 -27.12
N ILE A 49 11.39 -27.12 -25.83
CA ILE A 49 11.41 -28.46 -25.21
C ILE A 49 10.02 -29.10 -25.28
N CYS A 50 8.98 -28.35 -24.96
CA CYS A 50 7.59 -28.84 -24.99
C CYS A 50 7.16 -29.25 -26.39
N GLU A 51 7.47 -28.44 -27.41
CA GLU A 51 7.21 -28.74 -28.81
C GLU A 51 8.00 -29.97 -29.29
N LEU A 52 9.29 -30.06 -28.93
CA LEU A 52 10.13 -31.19 -29.31
C LEU A 52 9.62 -32.52 -28.75
N LEU A 53 9.12 -32.50 -27.52
CA LEU A 53 8.66 -33.69 -26.82
C LEU A 53 7.16 -33.97 -27.00
N ASP A 54 6.46 -33.09 -27.73
CA ASP A 54 5.00 -33.11 -27.87
C ASP A 54 4.33 -33.24 -26.49
N ILE A 55 4.69 -32.32 -25.58
CA ILE A 55 4.17 -32.23 -24.21
C ILE A 55 3.53 -30.86 -24.05
N GLU A 56 2.36 -30.80 -23.41
CA GLU A 56 1.77 -29.54 -22.99
C GLU A 56 2.68 -28.81 -21.98
N VAL A 57 2.90 -27.50 -22.15
CA VAL A 57 3.75 -26.70 -21.24
C VAL A 57 3.34 -26.86 -19.78
N ALA A 58 2.03 -26.94 -19.51
CA ALA A 58 1.49 -27.17 -18.18
C ALA A 58 1.93 -28.52 -17.60
N ALA A 59 2.02 -29.59 -18.40
CA ALA A 59 2.52 -30.89 -17.95
C ALA A 59 4.04 -30.89 -17.75
N PHE A 60 4.78 -30.20 -18.62
CA PHE A 60 6.24 -30.08 -18.54
C PHE A 60 6.73 -29.30 -17.32
N LEU A 61 6.04 -28.22 -16.94
CA LEU A 61 6.34 -27.44 -15.73
C LEU A 61 6.07 -28.22 -14.42
N GLY A 62 5.69 -29.50 -14.55
CA GLY A 62 4.97 -30.23 -13.55
C GLY A 62 3.60 -29.59 -13.47
N ARG A 63 2.60 -30.19 -14.13
CA ARG A 63 1.24 -29.97 -13.69
C ARG A 63 1.34 -30.44 -12.26
N GLU A 64 1.31 -29.52 -11.30
CA GLU A 64 0.84 -29.88 -9.98
C GLU A 64 -0.45 -30.60 -10.30
N SER A 65 -0.40 -31.93 -10.20
CA SER A 65 -1.54 -32.70 -9.78
C SER A 65 -2.25 -31.79 -8.81
N SER A 66 -3.51 -31.51 -9.04
CA SER A 66 -4.35 -30.80 -8.09
C SER A 66 -4.51 -31.57 -6.76
N ALA A 67 -3.59 -32.49 -6.42
CA ALA A 67 -2.90 -32.40 -5.15
C ALA A 67 -2.19 -31.03 -5.08
N ARG A 68 -2.91 -29.91 -4.86
CA ARG A 68 -3.06 -29.43 -3.48
C ARG A 68 -1.94 -30.07 -2.66
N VAL A 69 -0.74 -29.48 -2.74
CA VAL A 69 0.12 -29.51 -1.57
C VAL A 69 -0.86 -29.10 -0.49
N SER A 70 -1.23 -30.07 0.35
CA SER A 70 -2.05 -29.82 1.51
C SER A 70 -1.16 -29.00 2.41
N TYR A 71 -0.96 -27.73 2.04
CA TYR A 71 -0.57 -26.70 2.97
C TYR A 71 -1.63 -26.82 4.05
N PRO A 72 -1.23 -27.15 5.29
CA PRO A 72 -2.17 -27.07 6.38
C PRO A 72 -2.65 -25.63 6.41
N ASP A 73 -3.96 -25.48 6.26
CA ASP A 73 -4.74 -24.28 6.49
C ASP A 73 -4.43 -23.07 5.59
N ASP A 74 -5.40 -22.17 5.50
CA ASP A 74 -5.35 -20.88 4.83
C ASP A 74 -4.34 -19.90 5.48
N ASP A 75 -3.17 -20.41 5.91
CA ASP A 75 -2.19 -19.70 6.73
C ASP A 75 -1.63 -18.47 6.02
N ASP A 76 -1.38 -18.58 4.72
CA ASP A 76 -0.91 -17.49 3.90
C ASP A 76 -2.00 -16.42 3.71
N LEU A 77 -3.28 -16.81 3.68
CA LEU A 77 -4.42 -15.87 3.69
C LEU A 77 -4.57 -15.18 5.05
N VAL A 78 -4.36 -15.91 6.15
CA VAL A 78 -4.36 -15.34 7.51
C VAL A 78 -3.23 -14.32 7.67
N VAL A 79 -2.03 -14.65 7.19
CA VAL A 79 -0.89 -13.70 7.19
C VAL A 79 -1.16 -12.52 6.26
N GLU A 80 -1.71 -12.74 5.06
CA GLU A 80 -2.11 -11.66 4.15
C GLU A 80 -3.10 -10.71 4.82
N ALA A 81 -4.13 -11.24 5.49
CA ALA A 81 -5.12 -10.44 6.21
C ALA A 81 -4.49 -9.65 7.37
N ALA A 82 -3.59 -10.28 8.15
CA ALA A 82 -2.89 -9.62 9.23
C ALA A 82 -2.03 -8.45 8.73
N LEU A 83 -1.27 -8.66 7.65
CA LEU A 83 -0.44 -7.63 7.03
C LEU A 83 -1.28 -6.53 6.36
N ALA A 84 -2.40 -6.87 5.72
CA ALA A 84 -3.30 -5.89 5.11
C ALA A 84 -3.98 -4.99 6.16
N GLN A 85 -4.32 -5.53 7.33
CA GLN A 85 -5.01 -4.79 8.39
C GLN A 85 -4.06 -3.97 9.27
N HIS A 86 -2.88 -4.48 9.58
CA HIS A 86 -1.95 -3.88 10.54
C HIS A 86 -0.69 -3.29 9.89
N GLY A 87 -0.51 -3.47 8.58
CA GLY A 87 0.64 -2.97 7.84
C GLY A 87 1.90 -3.77 8.15
N GLN A 88 2.93 -3.10 8.65
CA GLN A 88 4.24 -3.69 8.90
C GLN A 88 4.30 -4.37 10.27
N LEU A 89 4.64 -5.66 10.28
CA LEU A 89 4.72 -6.48 11.49
C LEU A 89 6.06 -7.23 11.55
N ALA A 90 6.59 -7.44 12.76
CA ALA A 90 7.74 -8.33 12.93
C ALA A 90 7.29 -9.80 12.87
N ASP A 91 8.14 -10.70 12.36
CA ASP A 91 7.84 -12.15 12.32
C ASP A 91 7.50 -12.71 13.71
N GLY A 92 8.17 -12.22 14.75
CA GLY A 92 7.89 -12.58 16.14
C GLY A 92 6.54 -12.08 16.65
N ASP A 93 6.12 -10.89 16.22
CA ASP A 93 4.81 -10.33 16.61
C ASP A 93 3.68 -11.11 15.93
N LEU A 94 3.87 -11.50 14.67
CA LEU A 94 2.96 -12.41 13.95
C LEU A 94 2.85 -13.76 14.65
N ALA A 95 3.99 -14.35 15.05
CA ALA A 95 4.01 -15.62 15.76
C ALA A 95 3.24 -15.55 17.09
N VAL A 96 3.43 -14.48 17.86
CA VAL A 96 2.72 -14.26 19.14
C VAL A 96 1.24 -13.99 18.92
N ALA A 97 0.88 -13.15 17.95
CA ALA A 97 -0.52 -12.76 17.70
C ALA A 97 -1.37 -13.92 17.17
N LEU A 98 -0.77 -14.80 16.35
CA LEU A 98 -1.45 -15.96 15.76
C LEU A 98 -1.35 -17.23 16.61
N ASP A 99 -0.62 -17.18 17.73
CA ASP A 99 -0.25 -18.35 18.55
C ASP A 99 0.43 -19.45 17.70
N TRP A 100 1.33 -19.04 16.82
CA TRP A 100 2.04 -19.92 15.89
C TRP A 100 3.52 -20.02 16.23
N PRO A 101 4.16 -21.19 16.00
CA PRO A 101 5.61 -21.26 16.01
C PRO A 101 6.20 -20.42 14.88
N LEU A 102 7.33 -19.74 15.13
CA LEU A 102 7.99 -18.86 14.15
C LEU A 102 8.24 -19.53 12.79
N ARG A 103 8.57 -20.83 12.80
CA ARG A 103 8.74 -21.62 11.59
C ARG A 103 7.48 -21.68 10.71
N ARG A 104 6.29 -21.78 11.31
CA ARG A 104 5.01 -21.79 10.58
C ARG A 104 4.75 -20.44 9.94
N VAL A 105 5.05 -19.34 10.65
CA VAL A 105 4.98 -17.98 10.09
C VAL A 105 5.91 -17.83 8.89
N ASP A 106 7.15 -18.30 8.98
CA ASP A 106 8.09 -18.25 7.86
C ASP A 106 7.63 -19.05 6.64
N GLU A 107 7.06 -20.24 6.87
CA GLU A 107 6.49 -21.08 5.82
C GLU A 107 5.27 -20.39 5.17
N ALA A 108 4.37 -19.80 5.97
CA ALA A 108 3.20 -19.05 5.50
C ALA A 108 3.59 -17.78 4.71
N VAL A 109 4.57 -17.01 5.19
CA VAL A 109 5.08 -15.83 4.47
C VAL A 109 5.70 -16.22 3.13
N ARG A 110 6.43 -17.35 3.07
CA ARG A 110 7.00 -17.86 1.82
C ARG A 110 5.91 -18.31 0.85
N ALA A 111 4.88 -18.99 1.34
CA ALA A 111 3.72 -19.36 0.53
C ALA A 111 3.00 -18.12 -0.01
N LEU A 112 2.80 -17.09 0.82
CA LEU A 112 2.23 -15.81 0.42
C LEU A 112 3.07 -15.12 -0.67
N MET A 113 4.40 -15.07 -0.52
CA MET A 113 5.30 -14.52 -1.54
C MET A 113 5.12 -15.21 -2.89
N LEU A 114 5.05 -16.54 -2.90
CA LEU A 114 4.85 -17.33 -4.12
C LEU A 114 3.47 -17.08 -4.73
N ARG A 115 2.42 -17.02 -3.91
CA ARG A 115 1.06 -16.77 -4.41
C ARG A 115 0.91 -15.36 -5.00
N LEU A 116 1.56 -14.36 -4.41
CA LEU A 116 1.53 -12.98 -4.92
C LEU A 116 2.38 -12.79 -6.19
N LEU A 117 3.08 -13.81 -6.69
CA LEU A 117 3.78 -13.76 -7.98
C LEU A 117 2.80 -13.45 -9.12
N GLY A 118 3.03 -12.32 -9.80
CA GLY A 118 2.18 -11.86 -10.91
C GLY A 118 0.98 -11.00 -10.50
N THR A 119 0.80 -10.74 -9.20
CA THR A 119 -0.22 -9.79 -8.71
C THR A 119 0.32 -8.36 -8.61
N ALA A 120 -0.54 -7.40 -8.31
CA ALA A 120 -0.13 -6.01 -8.08
C ALA A 120 0.60 -5.78 -6.76
N LEU A 121 0.56 -6.76 -5.85
CA LEU A 121 1.19 -6.71 -4.54
C LEU A 121 2.44 -7.59 -4.49
N GLN A 122 3.30 -7.30 -3.53
CA GLN A 122 4.43 -8.12 -3.15
C GLN A 122 4.63 -8.06 -1.65
N VAL A 123 5.18 -9.12 -1.09
CA VAL A 123 5.68 -9.12 0.29
C VAL A 123 7.10 -8.57 0.29
N VAL A 124 7.34 -7.56 1.11
CA VAL A 124 8.66 -6.97 1.33
C VAL A 124 9.14 -7.35 2.73
N ARG A 125 10.43 -7.74 2.84
CA ARG A 125 11.08 -8.03 4.11
C ARG A 125 12.19 -7.02 4.38
N GLU A 126 12.05 -6.27 5.47
CA GLU A 126 13.03 -5.29 5.95
C GLU A 126 13.55 -5.69 7.32
N GLY A 127 14.70 -6.39 7.35
CA GLY A 127 15.21 -6.97 8.57
C GLY A 127 14.30 -8.09 9.08
N ASN A 128 13.72 -7.92 10.28
CA ASN A 128 12.78 -8.87 10.88
C ASN A 128 11.31 -8.48 10.66
N ARG A 129 11.05 -7.47 9.83
CA ARG A 129 9.72 -6.94 9.54
C ARG A 129 9.25 -7.38 8.17
N VAL A 130 7.96 -7.65 8.07
CA VAL A 130 7.26 -8.07 6.87
C VAL A 130 6.07 -7.16 6.66
N HIS A 131 5.85 -6.75 5.42
CA HIS A 131 4.70 -5.96 5.03
C HIS A 131 4.32 -6.21 3.58
N LEU A 132 3.10 -5.81 3.23
CA LEU A 132 2.62 -5.82 1.85
C LEU A 132 2.86 -4.45 1.22
N GLU A 133 3.43 -4.45 0.02
CA GLU A 133 3.64 -3.25 -0.77
C GLU A 133 3.12 -3.44 -2.21
N PRO A 134 2.60 -2.39 -2.85
CA PRO A 134 2.40 -2.38 -4.29
C PRO A 134 3.73 -2.64 -5.00
N ARG A 135 3.72 -3.42 -6.08
CA ARG A 135 4.94 -3.61 -6.87
C ARG A 135 5.36 -2.27 -7.52
N PRO A 136 6.66 -1.93 -7.46
CA PRO A 136 7.15 -0.71 -8.09
C PRO A 136 6.96 -0.77 -9.61
N GLY A 137 6.65 0.39 -10.19
CA GLY A 137 6.54 0.54 -11.65
C GLY A 137 5.24 0.03 -12.28
N LEU A 138 4.29 -0.49 -11.49
CA LEU A 138 2.95 -0.81 -12.01
C LEU A 138 2.09 0.45 -12.24
N LEU A 139 2.30 1.48 -11.42
CA LEU A 139 1.70 2.79 -11.60
C LEU A 139 2.71 3.71 -12.28
N GLY A 140 2.27 4.44 -13.30
CA GLY A 140 3.05 5.55 -13.84
C GLY A 140 3.20 6.67 -12.80
N ALA A 141 4.31 7.42 -12.85
CA ALA A 141 4.61 8.47 -11.88
C ALA A 141 3.47 9.50 -11.75
N GLU A 142 2.88 9.92 -12.87
CA GLU A 142 1.75 10.86 -12.87
C GLU A 142 0.51 10.31 -12.15
N THR A 143 0.18 9.03 -12.36
CA THR A 143 -0.95 8.38 -11.67
C THR A 143 -0.69 8.26 -10.18
N ASP A 144 0.54 7.92 -9.80
CA ASP A 144 0.95 7.81 -8.40
C ASP A 144 0.86 9.19 -7.70
N ASP A 145 1.38 10.25 -8.33
CA ASP A 145 1.30 11.62 -7.82
C ASP A 145 -0.17 12.06 -7.63
N ARG A 146 -1.03 11.75 -8.61
CA ARG A 146 -2.46 12.07 -8.53
C ARG A 146 -3.17 11.31 -7.40
N LEU A 147 -2.88 10.03 -7.22
CA LEU A 147 -3.45 9.22 -6.13
C LEU A 147 -2.98 9.72 -4.76
N ARG A 148 -1.71 10.09 -4.62
CA ARG A 148 -1.17 10.70 -3.39
C ARG A 148 -1.87 12.02 -3.07
N ALA A 149 -2.07 12.88 -4.07
CA ALA A 149 -2.81 14.14 -3.90
C ALA A 149 -4.25 13.89 -3.41
N LEU A 150 -4.95 12.91 -4.00
CA LEU A 150 -6.30 12.53 -3.58
C LEU A 150 -6.35 11.96 -2.15
N GLN A 151 -5.39 11.15 -1.74
CA GLN A 151 -5.31 10.64 -0.36
C GLN A 151 -5.05 11.78 0.63
N GLN A 152 -4.14 12.69 0.30
CA GLN A 152 -3.82 13.85 1.13
C GLN A 152 -5.01 14.81 1.29
N ALA A 153 -5.84 14.95 0.25
CA ALA A 153 -7.07 15.73 0.32
C ALA A 153 -8.13 15.14 1.27
N GLN A 154 -8.06 13.85 1.60
CA GLN A 154 -8.98 13.21 2.57
C GLN A 154 -8.58 13.42 4.04
N ILE A 155 -7.37 13.93 4.30
CA ILE A 155 -6.92 14.21 5.67
C ILE A 155 -7.74 15.40 6.20
N PRO A 156 -8.41 15.26 7.37
CA PRO A 156 -9.16 16.36 7.96
C PRO A 156 -8.26 17.59 8.14
N LEU A 157 -8.76 18.74 7.69
CA LEU A 157 -8.06 20.00 7.88
C LEU A 157 -7.95 20.31 9.37
N SER A 158 -6.78 20.77 9.80
CA SER A 158 -6.64 21.38 11.11
C SER A 158 -7.51 22.64 11.18
N VAL A 159 -7.88 23.09 12.39
CA VAL A 159 -8.68 24.32 12.57
C VAL A 159 -8.01 25.51 11.87
N ARG A 160 -6.67 25.59 11.93
CA ARG A 160 -5.91 26.66 11.29
C ARG A 160 -5.97 26.58 9.77
N GLU A 161 -5.77 25.39 9.20
CA GLU A 161 -5.89 25.14 7.76
C GLU A 161 -7.31 25.46 7.26
N ALA A 162 -8.34 25.04 8.00
CA ALA A 162 -9.73 25.30 7.67
C ALA A 162 -10.07 26.80 7.69
N VAL A 163 -9.56 27.56 8.67
CA VAL A 163 -9.75 29.02 8.73
C VAL A 163 -9.08 29.72 7.55
N ILE A 164 -7.87 29.32 7.18
CA ILE A 164 -7.17 29.86 6.01
C ILE A 164 -7.92 29.52 4.72
N LEU A 165 -8.37 28.27 4.57
CA LEU A 165 -9.18 27.87 3.42
C LEU A 165 -10.49 28.66 3.34
N LEU A 166 -11.17 28.89 4.47
CA LEU A 166 -12.37 29.73 4.53
C LEU A 166 -12.05 31.17 4.12
N HIS A 167 -10.91 31.72 4.53
CA HIS A 167 -10.47 33.04 4.10
C HIS A 167 -10.27 33.10 2.58
N LEU A 168 -9.59 32.10 2.00
CA LEU A 168 -9.37 31.98 0.56
C LEU A 168 -10.66 31.81 -0.24
N LEU A 169 -11.63 31.06 0.29
CA LEU A 169 -12.93 30.86 -0.35
C LEU A 169 -13.80 32.11 -0.31
N HIS A 170 -13.73 32.87 0.78
CA HIS A 170 -14.66 33.98 0.94
C HIS A 170 -14.24 35.22 0.15
N GLN A 171 -12.93 35.44 -0.12
CA GLN A 171 -12.31 36.59 -0.85
C GLN A 171 -12.89 38.00 -0.60
N ARG A 172 -13.90 38.11 0.26
CA ARG A 172 -14.64 39.30 0.64
C ARG A 172 -14.05 39.71 1.96
N HIS A 173 -13.56 40.95 1.99
CA HIS A 173 -13.06 41.70 3.13
C HIS A 173 -13.79 41.37 4.43
N ASP A 174 -13.38 40.29 5.10
CA ASP A 174 -13.72 40.08 6.49
C ASP A 174 -12.54 40.67 7.30
N PRO A 175 -12.73 41.82 7.96
CA PRO A 175 -11.66 42.48 8.69
C PRO A 175 -11.14 41.65 9.87
N LEU A 176 -11.88 40.61 10.29
CA LEU A 176 -11.39 39.66 11.29
C LEU A 176 -10.39 38.68 10.69
N LEU A 177 -10.54 38.31 9.42
CA LEU A 177 -9.65 37.37 8.74
C LEU A 177 -8.39 38.06 8.18
N GLU A 178 -8.45 39.34 7.82
CA GLU A 178 -7.27 40.14 7.40
C GLU A 178 -6.18 40.25 8.48
N ARG A 179 -6.52 39.97 9.74
CA ARG A 179 -5.59 39.99 10.88
C ARG A 179 -4.88 38.67 11.12
N LEU A 180 -5.27 37.60 10.43
CA LEU A 180 -4.62 36.31 10.59
C LEU A 180 -3.32 36.31 9.79
N PRO A 181 -2.16 36.09 10.43
CA PRO A 181 -0.92 35.92 9.70
C PRO A 181 -1.06 34.65 8.85
N LEU A 182 -1.07 34.82 7.53
CA LEU A 182 -0.90 33.73 6.59
C LEU A 182 0.51 33.16 6.83
N ASP A 183 0.53 32.04 7.52
CA ASP A 183 1.76 31.30 7.75
C ASP A 183 2.13 30.60 6.45
N TRP A 184 3.36 30.83 6.00
CA TRP A 184 3.88 30.23 4.78
C TRP A 184 3.81 28.70 4.90
N GLU A 185 4.07 28.15 6.09
CA GLU A 185 4.09 26.71 6.32
C GLU A 185 2.69 26.10 6.11
N THR A 186 1.65 26.75 6.64
CA THR A 186 0.26 26.28 6.44
C THR A 186 -0.21 26.46 4.99
N THR A 187 0.27 27.51 4.32
CA THR A 187 -0.01 27.75 2.91
C THR A 187 0.58 26.67 2.02
N GLU A 188 1.84 26.30 2.26
CA GLU A 188 2.51 25.22 1.53
C GLU A 188 1.85 23.86 1.80
N VAL A 189 1.35 23.60 3.01
CA VAL A 189 0.55 22.38 3.28
C VAL A 189 -0.73 22.37 2.44
N LEU A 190 -1.46 23.48 2.32
CA LEU A 190 -2.68 23.54 1.50
C LEU A 190 -2.38 23.36 0.00
N LEU A 191 -1.25 23.89 -0.49
CA LEU A 191 -0.77 23.68 -1.87
C LEU A 191 -0.37 22.23 -2.11
N HIS A 192 0.42 21.65 -1.20
CA HIS A 192 0.87 20.26 -1.31
C HIS A 192 -0.29 19.27 -1.29
N ARG A 193 -1.33 19.52 -0.49
CA ARG A 193 -2.54 18.69 -0.45
C ARG A 193 -3.47 18.88 -1.66
N GLY A 194 -3.14 19.77 -2.60
CA GLY A 194 -3.99 20.11 -3.74
C GLY A 194 -5.30 20.79 -3.35
N ILE A 195 -5.37 21.35 -2.13
CA ILE A 195 -6.57 22.00 -1.61
C ILE A 195 -6.63 23.46 -2.10
N ALA A 196 -5.47 24.07 -2.31
CA ALA A 196 -5.27 25.38 -2.92
C ALA A 196 -4.29 25.27 -4.10
N GLU A 197 -4.34 26.25 -4.99
CA GLU A 197 -3.42 26.44 -6.10
C GLU A 197 -2.84 27.86 -6.04
N ARG A 198 -1.63 28.04 -6.58
CA ARG A 198 -1.01 29.36 -6.71
C ARG A 198 -0.90 29.73 -8.18
N ASP A 199 -1.44 30.88 -8.54
CA ASP A 199 -1.36 31.44 -9.88
C ASP A 199 -0.71 32.84 -9.86
N THR A 200 -0.84 33.59 -10.95
CA THR A 200 -0.27 34.95 -11.07
C THR A 200 -0.99 36.00 -10.22
N SER A 201 -2.23 35.74 -9.80
CA SER A 201 -3.03 36.62 -8.93
C SER A 201 -2.91 36.29 -7.45
N GLY A 202 -2.41 35.11 -7.09
CA GLY A 202 -2.10 34.75 -5.72
C GLY A 202 -2.45 33.31 -5.39
N LEU A 203 -2.86 33.09 -4.14
CA LEU A 203 -3.30 31.78 -3.67
C LEU A 203 -4.83 31.69 -3.80
N HIS A 204 -5.31 30.64 -4.43
CA HIS A 204 -6.73 30.41 -4.69
C HIS A 204 -7.12 29.00 -4.22
N PRO A 205 -8.35 28.78 -3.74
CA PRO A 205 -8.81 27.42 -3.44
C PRO A 205 -8.92 26.62 -4.74
N HIS A 206 -8.51 25.34 -4.70
CA HIS A 206 -8.69 24.43 -5.82
C HIS A 206 -10.19 24.26 -6.12
N LEU A 207 -10.53 24.01 -7.39
CA LEU A 207 -11.93 23.97 -7.86
C LEU A 207 -12.76 22.94 -7.10
N ASP A 208 -12.20 21.74 -6.89
CA ASP A 208 -12.83 20.65 -6.15
C ASP A 208 -13.04 20.96 -4.65
N SER A 209 -12.13 21.70 -4.02
CA SER A 209 -12.24 22.15 -2.62
C SER A 209 -13.39 23.14 -2.45
N SER A 210 -13.60 24.00 -3.44
CA SER A 210 -14.68 24.98 -3.46
C SER A 210 -16.06 24.30 -3.53
N PHE A 211 -16.17 23.21 -4.30
CA PHE A 211 -17.37 22.39 -4.34
C PHE A 211 -17.62 21.63 -3.04
N ALA A 212 -16.59 21.05 -2.43
CA ALA A 212 -16.74 20.28 -1.20
C ALA A 212 -17.26 21.14 -0.04
N VAL A 213 -16.77 22.37 0.13
CA VAL A 213 -17.25 23.27 1.19
C VAL A 213 -18.65 23.80 0.92
N ALA A 214 -19.03 24.01 -0.34
CA ALA A 214 -20.38 24.45 -0.71
C ALA A 214 -21.46 23.40 -0.41
N LEU A 215 -21.11 22.11 -0.37
CA LEU A 215 -22.03 21.01 -0.11
C LEU A 215 -22.28 20.73 1.38
N TYR A 216 -21.40 21.22 2.26
CA TYR A 216 -21.58 21.14 3.71
C TYR A 216 -21.87 22.53 4.26
N PRO A 217 -23.15 22.98 4.32
CA PRO A 217 -23.47 24.26 4.94
C PRO A 217 -22.95 24.25 6.37
N LEU A 218 -22.06 25.21 6.67
CA LEU A 218 -21.51 25.37 8.02
C LEU A 218 -22.68 25.39 9.01
N PRO A 219 -22.62 24.61 10.11
CA PRO A 219 -23.63 24.70 11.14
C PRO A 219 -23.69 26.16 11.58
N GLN A 220 -24.87 26.77 11.45
CA GLN A 220 -25.06 28.16 11.81
C GLN A 220 -24.62 28.31 13.28
N LEU A 221 -23.48 28.96 13.50
CA LEU A 221 -23.02 29.27 14.84
C LEU A 221 -24.18 29.98 15.54
N PRO A 222 -24.63 29.50 16.72
CA PRO A 222 -25.78 30.07 17.38
C PRO A 222 -25.56 31.57 17.53
N GLN A 223 -26.48 32.38 16.99
CA GLN A 223 -26.46 33.86 17.04
C GLN A 223 -26.60 34.42 18.47
N GLN A 224 -26.28 33.65 19.50
CA GLN A 224 -26.40 34.00 20.90
C GLN A 224 -25.16 34.72 21.43
N MET A 225 -24.79 35.84 20.82
CA MET A 225 -24.07 36.90 21.51
C MET A 225 -24.50 38.28 20.99
N LYS A 226 -25.82 38.53 20.91
CA LYS A 226 -26.30 39.89 21.18
C LYS A 226 -26.06 40.15 22.66
N ALA A 227 -24.84 40.59 22.97
CA ALA A 227 -24.45 41.07 24.28
C ALA A 227 -25.50 42.10 24.73
N LYS A 228 -26.24 41.77 25.79
CA LYS A 228 -27.10 42.71 26.49
C LYS A 228 -26.16 43.70 27.20
N PRO A 229 -26.07 44.97 26.79
CA PRO A 229 -25.22 45.92 27.48
C PRO A 229 -25.91 46.25 28.81
N GLY A 230 -25.34 45.85 29.95
CA GLY A 230 -25.82 46.36 31.23
C GLY A 230 -25.74 45.49 32.48
N ALA A 231 -25.04 44.35 32.50
CA ALA A 231 -24.82 43.62 33.75
C ALA A 231 -23.40 43.85 34.28
N ARG A 232 -23.24 44.86 35.14
CA ARG A 232 -22.06 44.98 36.01
C ARG A 232 -22.04 43.77 36.95
N ALA A 233 -21.18 42.79 36.67
CA ALA A 233 -20.89 41.72 37.60
C ALA A 233 -19.92 42.24 38.67
N SER A 234 -20.43 42.40 39.89
CA SER A 234 -19.63 42.63 41.09
C SER A 234 -18.77 41.40 41.36
N TYR A 235 -17.45 41.53 41.23
CA TYR A 235 -16.51 40.48 41.61
C TYR A 235 -16.43 40.40 43.14
N SER A 236 -17.11 39.39 43.69
CA SER A 236 -16.97 38.96 45.08
C SER A 236 -15.73 38.07 45.22
N THR A 237 -14.79 38.57 46.03
CA THR A 237 -14.06 37.83 47.08
C THR A 237 -13.21 36.63 46.63
N ILE A 238 -11.92 36.89 46.44
CA ILE A 238 -10.85 35.89 46.39
C ILE A 238 -10.56 35.41 47.84
N PRO A 239 -10.65 34.10 48.16
CA PRO A 239 -10.25 33.61 49.48
C PRO A 239 -8.72 33.54 49.60
N ARG A 240 -8.20 34.07 50.72
CA ARG A 240 -6.77 34.02 51.10
C ARG A 240 -6.34 32.58 51.43
N PRO A 241 -5.11 32.16 51.07
CA PRO A 241 -4.57 30.87 51.46
C PRO A 241 -4.16 30.82 52.94
N LEU A 242 -4.54 29.71 53.60
CA LEU A 242 -4.21 29.37 54.98
C LEU A 242 -2.72 29.07 55.14
N LYS A 243 -2.07 29.74 56.11
CA LYS A 243 -0.68 29.47 56.53
C LYS A 243 -0.60 28.10 57.23
N ARG A 244 0.26 27.21 56.73
CA ARG A 244 0.71 26.00 57.43
C ARG A 244 1.53 26.39 58.68
N ARG A 245 1.14 25.89 59.85
CA ARG A 245 1.98 25.88 61.06
C ARG A 245 2.87 24.63 61.06
N ARG A 246 4.09 24.83 61.54
CA ARG A 246 5.11 23.80 61.82
C ARG A 246 4.70 22.93 63.00
#